data_AF-A0A6A3TAQ7-F1
#
_entry.id   AF-A0A6A3TAQ7-F1
#
_cell.length_a   1.000
_cell.length_b   1.000
_cell.length_c   1.000
_cell.angle_alpha   90.00
_cell.angle_beta   90.00
_cell.angle_gamma   90.00
#
_symmetry.space_group_name_H-M   'P 1'
#
loop_
_entity.id
_entity.type
_entity.pdbx_description
1 polymer ?
#
loop_
_entity_poly.entity_id
_entity_poly.type
_entity_poly.pdbx_seq_one_letter_code
_entity_poly.pdbx_strand_id
1 'polypeptide(L)'
;MGGGEVPIGTKAYVVGLLTTAEGNSFCGGALISPSHVLTTASCTSFEQGSSIPHWVAVGTHYINGTKDGERIKIVGAKNHTIKDSCIGDTGDPLIKEKGRDDADDIVIGLVGWGYQCGNKGIAAVYFRVSAAIEWINSTV
;
A
#
# COMPACT_ATOMS: atom_id res chain seq x y z
N MET A 1 -1.28 -1.43 18.76
CA MET A 1 -1.62 -2.34 17.64
C MET A 1 -1.85 -3.75 18.18
N GLY A 2 -2.67 -4.57 17.53
CA GLY A 2 -3.12 -5.88 18.02
C GLY A 2 -3.39 -6.91 16.91
N GLY A 3 -2.56 -6.90 15.87
CA GLY A 3 -2.62 -7.87 14.76
C GLY A 3 -1.73 -9.09 15.01
N GLY A 4 -1.90 -10.11 14.17
CA GLY A 4 -1.03 -11.29 14.10
C GLY A 4 -0.36 -11.38 12.72
N GLU A 5 0.66 -12.24 12.61
CA GLU A 5 1.29 -12.53 11.33
C GLU A 5 0.31 -13.26 10.40
N VAL A 6 0.19 -12.75 9.17
CA VAL A 6 -0.65 -13.34 8.13
C VAL A 6 0.10 -14.54 7.51
N PRO A 7 -0.55 -15.68 7.23
CA PRO A 7 0.14 -16.81 6.60
C PRO A 7 0.68 -16.46 5.21
N ILE A 8 1.90 -16.93 4.90
CA ILE A 8 2.59 -16.66 3.63
C ILE A 8 1.70 -17.09 2.45
N GLY A 9 1.59 -16.21 1.44
CA GLY A 9 0.90 -16.49 0.18
C GLY A 9 -0.63 -16.36 0.23
N THR A 10 -1.22 -15.99 1.37
CA THR A 10 -2.68 -15.84 1.49
C THR A 10 -3.18 -14.51 0.94
N LYS A 11 -2.40 -13.43 1.04
CA LYS A 11 -2.80 -12.07 0.64
C LYS A 11 -1.90 -11.50 -0.46
N ALA A 12 -1.91 -12.12 -1.63
CA ALA A 12 -1.06 -11.75 -2.76
C ALA A 12 -1.38 -10.38 -3.39
N TYR A 13 -2.51 -9.77 -3.04
CA TYR A 13 -2.89 -8.43 -3.47
C TYR A 13 -2.12 -7.32 -2.73
N VAL A 14 -1.49 -7.62 -1.59
CA VAL A 14 -0.63 -6.66 -0.89
C VAL A 14 0.71 -6.58 -1.61
N VAL A 15 1.18 -5.35 -1.84
CA VAL A 15 2.44 -5.12 -2.55
C VAL A 15 3.35 -4.17 -1.79
N GLY A 16 4.66 -4.36 -1.95
CA GLY A 16 5.68 -3.44 -1.45
C GLY A 16 6.22 -2.54 -2.56
N LEU A 17 6.41 -1.26 -2.28
CA LEU A 17 7.02 -0.30 -3.21
C LEU A 17 8.50 -0.12 -2.89
N LEU A 18 9.34 -0.18 -3.92
CA LEU A 18 10.79 -0.19 -3.79
C LEU A 18 11.46 0.78 -4.75
N THR A 19 12.63 1.25 -4.34
CA THR A 19 13.47 2.19 -5.10
C THR A 19 14.42 1.45 -6.04
N THR A 20 14.87 0.27 -5.63
CA THR A 20 15.70 -0.68 -6.38
C THR A 20 15.07 -2.08 -6.30
N ALA A 21 15.40 -2.97 -7.23
CA ALA A 21 14.79 -4.30 -7.30
C ALA A 21 15.06 -5.15 -6.05
N GLU A 22 16.24 -4.98 -5.45
CA GLU A 22 16.69 -5.66 -4.23
C GLU A 22 16.59 -4.76 -2.99
N GLY A 23 15.96 -3.60 -3.12
CA GLY A 23 15.79 -2.65 -2.02
C GLY A 23 14.83 -3.15 -0.95
N ASN A 24 14.70 -2.39 0.12
CA ASN A 24 13.63 -2.61 1.09
C ASN A 24 12.34 -1.95 0.58
N SER A 25 11.20 -2.54 0.93
CA SER A 25 9.91 -1.88 0.74
C SER A 25 9.83 -0.66 1.66
N PHE A 26 9.58 0.52 1.10
CA PHE A 26 9.49 1.78 1.85
C PHE A 26 8.06 2.30 2.03
N CYS A 27 7.15 1.79 1.20
CA CYS A 27 5.71 1.96 1.26
C CYS A 27 5.08 0.65 0.82
N GLY A 28 3.78 0.46 1.07
CA GLY A 28 3.02 -0.57 0.41
C GLY A 28 1.81 -0.05 -0.36
N GLY A 29 0.99 -0.98 -0.81
CA GLY A 29 -0.15 -0.73 -1.65
C GLY A 29 -0.97 -2.00 -1.90
N ALA A 30 -1.99 -1.87 -2.74
CA ALA A 30 -2.87 -2.95 -3.15
C ALA A 30 -2.91 -3.10 -4.66
N LEU A 31 -2.77 -4.33 -5.16
CA LEU A 31 -3.05 -4.69 -6.53
C LEU A 31 -4.57 -4.61 -6.76
N ILE A 32 -5.01 -3.64 -7.56
CA ILE A 32 -6.43 -3.40 -7.87
C ILE A 32 -6.82 -3.89 -9.27
N SER A 33 -5.83 -4.17 -10.11
CA SER A 33 -5.98 -4.85 -11.41
C SER A 33 -4.68 -5.59 -11.75
N PRO A 34 -4.63 -6.45 -12.78
CA PRO A 34 -3.40 -7.15 -13.18
C PRO A 34 -2.21 -6.23 -13.50
N SER A 35 -2.44 -4.93 -13.70
CA SER A 35 -1.41 -3.95 -14.07
C SER A 35 -1.41 -2.68 -13.22
N HIS A 36 -2.29 -2.55 -12.22
CA HIS A 36 -2.43 -1.33 -11.43
C HIS A 36 -2.32 -1.61 -9.93
N VAL A 37 -1.50 -0.80 -9.27
CA VAL A 37 -1.33 -0.76 -7.83
C VAL A 37 -1.87 0.56 -7.30
N LEU A 38 -2.73 0.46 -6.29
CA LEU A 38 -3.22 1.59 -5.52
C LEU A 38 -2.32 1.81 -4.29
N THR A 39 -1.87 3.04 -4.09
CA THR A 39 -1.09 3.48 -2.93
C THR A 39 -1.43 4.94 -2.64
N THR A 40 -0.86 5.52 -1.59
CA THR A 40 -1.02 6.94 -1.27
C THR A 40 -0.12 7.81 -2.15
N ALA A 41 -0.60 9.01 -2.49
CA ALA A 41 0.16 9.97 -3.31
C ALA A 41 1.50 10.40 -2.67
N SER A 42 1.65 10.28 -1.34
CA SER A 42 2.91 10.51 -0.64
C SER A 42 4.00 9.49 -1.04
N CYS A 43 3.61 8.25 -1.35
CA CYS A 43 4.54 7.19 -1.75
C CYS A 43 5.00 7.31 -3.20
N THR A 44 4.41 8.22 -3.98
CA THR A 44 4.70 8.45 -5.40
C THR A 44 5.06 9.90 -5.70
N SER A 45 5.08 10.79 -4.70
CA SER A 45 5.41 12.22 -4.85
C SER A 45 6.80 12.54 -4.29
N PHE A 46 7.45 13.52 -4.91
CA PHE A 46 8.82 13.95 -4.60
C PHE A 46 8.96 14.77 -3.31
N GLU A 47 7.87 14.99 -2.57
CA GLU A 47 7.89 15.90 -1.42
C GLU A 47 8.36 15.16 -0.17
N GLN A 48 9.53 15.56 0.32
CA GLN A 48 10.18 15.18 1.58
C GLN A 48 11.09 13.95 1.59
N GLY A 49 11.96 13.81 0.58
CA GLY A 49 13.07 12.85 0.65
C GLY A 49 12.64 11.37 0.61
N SER A 50 11.37 11.10 0.30
CA SER A 50 10.92 9.77 -0.10
C SER A 50 11.27 9.52 -1.56
N SER A 51 11.97 8.43 -1.77
CA SER A 51 12.43 7.97 -3.07
C SER A 51 11.26 7.59 -3.98
N ILE A 52 11.34 7.91 -5.27
CA ILE A 52 10.33 7.49 -6.25
C ILE A 52 10.35 5.96 -6.32
N PRO A 53 9.18 5.29 -6.27
CA PRO A 53 9.14 3.85 -6.46
C PRO A 53 9.44 3.53 -7.93
N HIS A 54 10.49 2.76 -8.17
CA HIS A 54 10.83 2.25 -9.50
C HIS A 54 10.42 0.79 -9.67
N TRP A 55 10.17 0.10 -8.57
CA TRP A 55 9.83 -1.31 -8.51
C TRP A 55 8.68 -1.55 -7.57
N VAL A 56 7.93 -2.61 -7.84
CA VAL A 56 6.92 -3.16 -6.96
C VAL A 56 7.22 -4.63 -6.70
N ALA A 57 7.07 -5.05 -5.45
CA ALA A 57 7.15 -6.43 -4.99
C ALA A 57 5.75 -6.97 -4.78
N VAL A 58 5.30 -7.88 -5.64
CA VAL A 58 3.97 -8.49 -5.57
C VAL A 58 4.07 -9.85 -4.87
N GLY A 59 3.27 -10.07 -3.82
CA GLY A 59 3.26 -11.35 -3.11
C GLY A 59 4.51 -11.65 -2.28
N THR A 60 5.27 -10.61 -1.89
CA THR A 60 6.39 -10.73 -0.93
C THR A 60 5.83 -10.76 0.48
N HIS A 61 6.30 -11.68 1.33
CA HIS A 61 5.97 -11.67 2.76
C HIS A 61 7.00 -10.88 3.59
N TYR A 62 8.14 -10.56 2.98
CA TYR A 62 9.26 -9.91 3.66
C TYR A 62 9.43 -8.47 3.17
N ILE A 63 9.77 -7.58 4.10
CA ILE A 63 10.09 -6.17 3.81
C ILE A 63 11.43 -6.02 3.08
N ASN A 64 12.33 -7.00 3.22
CA ASN A 64 13.67 -7.00 2.64
C ASN A 64 13.99 -8.33 1.95
N GLY A 65 14.98 -8.27 1.05
CA GLY A 65 15.42 -9.42 0.28
C GLY A 65 14.47 -9.80 -0.87
N THR A 66 14.81 -10.89 -1.53
CA THR A 66 14.14 -11.39 -2.75
C THR A 66 13.74 -12.86 -2.63
N LYS A 67 13.50 -13.31 -1.39
CA LYS A 67 13.19 -14.71 -1.09
C LYS A 67 11.85 -15.14 -1.69
N ASP A 68 10.89 -14.21 -1.76
CA ASP A 68 9.60 -14.38 -2.38
C ASP A 68 9.10 -13.09 -3.04
N GLY A 69 7.97 -13.23 -3.73
CA GLY A 69 7.33 -12.17 -4.49
C GLY A 69 8.02 -11.83 -5.81
N GLU A 70 7.23 -11.41 -6.78
CA GLU A 70 7.70 -10.97 -8.08
C GLU A 70 8.11 -9.49 -8.03
N ARG A 71 9.21 -9.13 -8.70
CA ARG A 71 9.68 -7.75 -8.80
C ARG A 71 9.35 -7.18 -10.17
N ILE A 72 8.43 -6.23 -10.21
CA ILE A 72 7.93 -5.64 -11.45
C ILE A 72 8.35 -4.17 -11.50
N LYS A 73 8.86 -3.72 -12.64
CA LYS A 73 9.26 -2.33 -12.84
C LYS A 73 8.03 -1.44 -13.04
N ILE A 74 7.98 -0.32 -12.33
CA ILE A 74 6.91 0.67 -12.46
C ILE A 74 7.18 1.52 -13.70
N VAL A 75 6.17 1.64 -14.57
CA VAL A 75 6.26 2.42 -15.82
C VAL A 75 5.70 3.84 -15.68
N GLY A 76 4.91 4.10 -14.64
CA GLY A 76 4.36 5.42 -14.35
C GLY A 76 3.52 5.42 -13.08
N ALA A 77 3.34 6.61 -12.50
CA ALA A 77 2.46 6.86 -11.35
C ALA A 77 1.51 8.00 -11.67
N LYS A 78 0.23 7.83 -11.35
CA LYS A 78 -0.81 8.85 -11.54
C LYS A 78 -1.36 9.25 -10.19
N ASN A 79 -1.07 10.48 -9.78
CA ASN A 79 -1.54 11.02 -8.51
C ASN A 79 -2.85 11.77 -8.67
N HIS A 80 -3.74 11.58 -7.71
CA HIS A 80 -4.92 12.43 -7.55
C HIS A 80 -4.50 13.83 -7.06
N THR A 81 -5.32 14.85 -7.33
CA THR A 81 -4.99 16.28 -7.03
C THR A 81 -5.02 16.64 -5.54
N ILE A 82 -5.47 15.72 -4.68
CA ILE A 82 -5.55 15.90 -3.23
C ILE A 82 -4.42 15.10 -2.58
N LYS A 83 -3.49 15.77 -1.89
CA LYS A 83 -2.32 15.20 -1.22
C LYS A 83 -2.51 15.20 0.31
N ASP A 84 -2.06 14.16 1.01
CA ASP A 84 -1.95 14.11 2.49
C ASP A 84 -0.68 13.32 2.88
N SER A 85 -0.10 13.56 4.07
CA SER A 85 1.31 13.22 4.39
C SER A 85 1.53 12.45 5.71
N CYS A 86 2.33 11.34 5.66
CA CYS A 86 3.31 10.82 6.66
C CYS A 86 3.94 9.46 6.24
N ILE A 87 4.76 8.79 7.09
CA ILE A 87 5.75 7.74 6.71
C ILE A 87 5.64 6.46 7.57
N GLY A 88 5.73 5.28 6.93
CA GLY A 88 6.03 3.98 7.58
C GLY A 88 5.16 2.82 7.10
N ASP A 89 3.86 2.88 7.41
CA ASP A 89 2.81 1.98 6.90
C ASP A 89 1.95 2.66 5.83
N THR A 90 2.36 3.86 5.42
CA THR A 90 1.57 4.73 4.55
C THR A 90 1.41 4.11 3.17
N GLY A 91 0.18 4.03 2.67
CA GLY A 91 -0.14 3.38 1.41
C GLY A 91 -0.73 1.98 1.55
N ASP A 92 -0.52 1.30 2.67
CA ASP A 92 -0.98 -0.07 2.85
C ASP A 92 -2.51 -0.15 2.89
N PRO A 93 -3.11 -1.19 2.31
CA PRO A 93 -4.56 -1.34 2.32
C PRO A 93 -5.09 -1.71 3.71
N LEU A 94 -6.04 -0.93 4.19
CA LEU A 94 -6.96 -1.33 5.25
C LEU A 94 -8.04 -2.22 4.64
N ILE A 95 -7.94 -3.52 4.94
CA ILE A 95 -8.86 -4.55 4.44
C ILE A 95 -9.94 -4.83 5.47
N LYS A 96 -11.19 -4.91 5.00
CA LYS A 96 -12.29 -5.50 5.75
C LYS A 96 -12.53 -6.91 5.23
N GLU A 97 -12.11 -7.90 6.01
CA GLU A 97 -12.47 -9.31 5.78
C GLU A 97 -13.95 -9.52 6.13
N LYS A 98 -14.67 -10.31 5.34
CA LYS A 98 -16.04 -10.74 5.66
C LYS A 98 -16.07 -12.12 6.30
N GLY A 99 -15.08 -12.95 6.00
CA GLY A 99 -14.78 -14.26 6.53
C GLY A 99 -13.27 -14.51 6.50
N ARG A 100 -12.81 -15.60 7.12
CA ARG A 100 -11.38 -15.91 7.15
C ARG A 100 -10.96 -16.56 5.83
N ASP A 101 -9.90 -16.04 5.21
CA ASP A 101 -9.34 -16.56 3.96
C ASP A 101 -10.34 -16.57 2.77
N ASP A 102 -11.28 -15.62 2.72
CA ASP A 102 -12.23 -15.47 1.62
C ASP A 102 -11.74 -14.49 0.54
N ALA A 103 -12.36 -14.56 -0.64
CA ALA A 103 -11.97 -13.78 -1.81
C ALA A 103 -12.70 -12.43 -1.92
N ASP A 104 -13.68 -12.15 -1.05
CA ASP A 104 -14.47 -10.92 -1.06
C ASP A 104 -13.97 -9.87 -0.06
N ASP A 105 -12.68 -9.91 0.25
CA ASP A 105 -11.92 -8.88 0.94
C ASP A 105 -12.10 -7.51 0.27
N ILE A 106 -12.47 -6.50 1.06
CA ILE A 106 -12.72 -5.15 0.56
C ILE A 106 -11.65 -4.20 1.08
N VAL A 107 -10.95 -3.52 0.16
CA VAL A 107 -10.10 -2.38 0.51
C VAL A 107 -10.99 -1.19 0.89
N ILE A 108 -11.07 -0.90 2.18
CA ILE A 108 -11.91 0.19 2.71
C ILE A 108 -11.12 1.47 2.98
N GLY A 109 -9.81 1.35 3.12
CA GLY A 109 -8.94 2.50 3.28
C GLY A 109 -7.51 2.22 2.85
N LEU A 110 -6.71 3.27 2.72
CA LEU A 110 -5.26 3.17 2.71
C LEU A 110 -4.76 3.79 4.01
N VAL A 111 -3.78 3.17 4.65
CA VAL A 111 -3.15 3.70 5.85
C VAL A 111 -2.56 5.07 5.53
N GLY A 112 -2.98 6.09 6.29
CA GLY A 112 -2.54 7.48 6.15
C GLY A 112 -1.53 7.88 7.23
N TRP A 113 -1.89 8.88 8.04
CA TRP A 113 -1.06 9.48 9.10
C TRP A 113 -1.62 9.25 10.52
N GLY A 114 -0.76 9.26 11.53
CA GLY A 114 -1.10 9.63 12.92
C GLY A 114 0.14 10.20 13.63
N TYR A 115 -0.02 11.22 14.49
CA TYR A 115 1.11 11.78 15.25
C TYR A 115 1.66 10.73 16.22
N GLN A 116 2.83 10.16 15.93
CA GLN A 116 3.43 9.02 16.66
C GLN A 116 2.55 7.75 16.63
N CYS A 117 3.00 6.75 15.87
CA CYS A 117 2.24 5.52 15.61
C CYS A 117 1.91 4.73 16.89
N GLY A 118 0.67 4.23 16.99
CA GLY A 118 0.28 3.27 18.03
C GLY A 118 0.10 3.80 19.45
N ASN A 119 0.13 5.12 19.67
CA ASN A 119 -0.09 5.73 20.99
C ASN A 119 -1.56 5.70 21.42
N LYS A 120 -1.80 5.29 22.67
CA LYS A 120 -3.13 5.30 23.28
C LYS A 120 -3.65 6.74 23.37
N GLY A 121 -4.77 7.02 22.69
CA GLY A 121 -5.40 8.35 22.67
C GLY A 121 -5.14 9.18 21.40
N ILE A 122 -4.32 8.69 20.45
CA ILE A 122 -4.12 9.31 19.15
C ILE A 122 -4.76 8.42 18.08
N ALA A 123 -5.69 8.98 17.30
CA ALA A 123 -6.38 8.25 16.25
C ALA A 123 -5.47 8.01 15.04
N ALA A 124 -5.56 6.82 14.45
CA ALA A 124 -4.98 6.56 13.13
C ALA A 124 -5.90 7.16 12.05
N VAL A 125 -5.32 7.90 11.11
CA VAL A 125 -6.01 8.48 9.96
C VAL A 125 -5.83 7.56 8.76
N TYR A 126 -6.92 7.31 8.05
CA TYR A 126 -6.94 6.47 6.85
C TYR A 126 -7.56 7.26 5.70
N PHE A 127 -7.02 7.06 4.50
CA PHE A 127 -7.65 7.54 3.27
C PHE A 127 -8.83 6.64 2.95
N ARG A 128 -10.02 7.23 2.78
CA ARG A 128 -11.24 6.49 2.46
C ARG A 128 -11.29 6.12 0.97
N VAL A 129 -11.11 4.84 0.63
CA VAL A 129 -11.09 4.36 -0.77
C VAL A 129 -12.38 4.74 -1.51
N SER A 130 -13.54 4.71 -0.83
CA SER A 130 -14.81 5.06 -1.47
C SER A 130 -14.88 6.51 -1.97
N ALA A 131 -14.04 7.42 -1.46
CA ALA A 131 -13.96 8.80 -1.95
C ALA A 131 -13.22 8.92 -3.29
N ALA A 132 -12.46 7.89 -3.68
CA ALA A 132 -11.67 7.86 -4.92
C ALA A 132 -12.25 6.91 -5.99
N ILE A 133 -13.40 6.26 -5.74
CA ILE A 133 -13.96 5.25 -6.66
C ILE A 133 -14.21 5.79 -8.06
N GLU A 134 -14.74 7.02 -8.19
CA GLU A 134 -14.99 7.62 -9.52
C GLU A 134 -13.69 7.76 -10.32
N TRP A 135 -12.61 8.18 -9.65
CA TRP A 135 -11.30 8.29 -10.28
C TRP A 135 -10.72 6.91 -10.64
N ILE A 136 -10.83 5.91 -9.75
CA ILE A 136 -10.37 4.53 -9.98
C ILE A 136 -11.05 3.97 -11.24
N ASN A 137 -12.38 4.05 -11.30
CA ASN A 137 -13.19 3.55 -12.42
C ASN A 137 -12.90 4.28 -13.74
N SER A 138 -12.35 5.50 -13.70
CA SER A 138 -11.96 6.24 -14.91
C SER A 138 -10.54 5.92 -15.39
N THR A 139 -9.75 5.21 -14.58
CA THR A 139 -8.31 4.97 -14.83
C THR A 139 -8.00 3.49 -15.08
N VAL A 140 -8.74 2.58 -14.45
CA VAL A 140 -8.65 1.12 -14.61
C VAL A 140 -9.75 0.63 -15.54
#